data_AF-A0A430FIS4-F1
#
_entry.id   AF-A0A430FIS4-F1
#
_cell.length_a   1.000
_cell.length_b   1.000
_cell.length_c   1.000
_cell.angle_alpha   90.00
_cell.angle_beta   90.00
_cell.angle_gamma   90.00
#
_symmetry.space_group_name_H-M   'P 1'
#
loop_
_entity.id
_entity.type
_entity.pdbx_description
1 polymer ?
#
loop_
_entity_poly.entity_id
_entity_poly.type
_entity_poly.pdbx_seq_one_letter_code
_entity_poly.pdbx_strand_id
1 'polypeptide(L)'
;MEILGGIIFLAIIIGIAWLWNTAENAFNRHVLSRGEYRAEQELTNQKFRYPCHANSSIIRPLLDNSPLGSSLEISTDTPDGVIFLYRPLLTPEFYACLEYPTSGNGTATFEFLKWTESNGVATHTSEMKTLKAWVEDVLLQADRAAIRQ
;
A
#
# COMPACT_ATOMS: atom_id res chain seq x y z
N MET A 1 -37.41 51.67 -5.05
CA MET A 1 -36.31 51.17 -4.20
C MET A 1 -36.27 49.64 -4.09
N GLU A 2 -37.16 48.89 -4.78
CA GLU A 2 -37.27 47.44 -4.61
C GLU A 2 -36.31 46.61 -5.50
N ILE A 3 -35.89 47.16 -6.65
CA ILE A 3 -35.02 46.45 -7.61
C ILE A 3 -33.57 46.32 -7.10
N LEU A 4 -33.07 47.34 -6.40
CA LEU A 4 -31.69 47.35 -5.88
C LEU A 4 -31.50 46.33 -4.74
N GLY A 5 -32.52 46.13 -3.91
CA GLY A 5 -32.50 45.15 -2.82
C GLY A 5 -32.49 43.70 -3.33
N GLY A 6 -33.22 43.40 -4.40
CA GLY A 6 -33.23 42.08 -5.02
C GLY A 6 -31.89 41.67 -5.64
N ILE A 7 -31.18 42.63 -6.27
CA ILE A 7 -29.87 42.37 -6.88
C ILE A 7 -28.81 42.09 -5.80
N ILE A 8 -28.84 42.84 -4.68
CA ILE A 8 -27.94 42.62 -3.54
C ILE A 8 -28.19 41.23 -2.92
N PHE A 9 -29.46 40.85 -2.76
CA PHE A 9 -29.81 39.56 -2.20
C PHE A 9 -29.35 38.39 -3.07
N LEU A 10 -29.49 38.52 -4.40
CA LEU A 10 -29.04 37.49 -5.35
C LEU A 10 -27.51 37.35 -5.36
N ALA A 11 -26.77 38.46 -5.29
CA ALA A 11 -25.32 38.46 -5.23
C ALA A 11 -24.79 37.78 -3.96
N ILE A 12 -25.47 37.97 -2.83
CA ILE A 12 -25.13 37.33 -1.55
C ILE A 12 -25.34 35.81 -1.63
N ILE A 13 -26.45 35.34 -2.20
CA ILE A 13 -26.72 33.90 -2.34
C ILE A 13 -25.66 33.23 -3.23
N ILE A 14 -25.30 33.86 -4.35
CA ILE A 14 -24.27 33.33 -5.24
C ILE A 14 -22.91 33.28 -4.53
N GLY A 15 -22.57 34.31 -3.75
CA GLY A 15 -21.34 34.34 -2.95
C GLY A 15 -21.28 33.24 -1.89
N ILE A 16 -22.39 32.98 -1.19
CA ILE A 16 -22.47 31.91 -0.18
C ILE A 16 -22.36 30.53 -0.85
N ALA A 17 -23.02 30.31 -1.99
CA ALA A 17 -22.92 29.07 -2.74
C ALA A 17 -21.48 28.79 -3.22
N TRP A 18 -20.79 29.82 -3.72
CA TRP A 18 -19.37 29.72 -4.08
C TRP A 18 -18.47 29.40 -2.88
N LEU A 19 -18.72 30.01 -1.73
CA LEU A 19 -17.99 29.76 -0.49
C LEU A 19 -18.20 28.32 0.03
N TRP A 20 -19.42 27.80 0.00
CA TRP A 20 -19.71 26.41 0.37
C TRP A 20 -19.04 25.40 -0.55
N ASN A 21 -19.13 25.60 -1.87
CA ASN A 21 -18.53 24.67 -2.82
C ASN A 21 -16.99 24.67 -2.74
N THR A 22 -16.38 25.81 -2.39
CA THR A 22 -14.93 25.91 -2.18
C THR A 22 -14.51 25.32 -0.84
N ALA A 23 -15.29 25.54 0.21
CA ALA A 23 -15.03 25.01 1.55
C ALA A 23 -15.16 23.49 1.58
N GLU A 24 -16.19 22.91 0.96
CA GLU A 24 -16.34 21.45 0.87
C GLU A 24 -15.21 20.80 0.08
N ASN A 25 -14.78 21.40 -1.04
CA ASN A 25 -13.65 20.91 -1.82
C ASN A 25 -12.32 21.00 -1.05
N ALA A 26 -12.11 22.04 -0.24
CA ALA A 26 -10.91 22.18 0.58
C ALA A 26 -10.91 21.26 1.81
N PHE A 27 -12.05 21.11 2.48
CA PHE A 27 -12.19 20.27 3.67
C PHE A 27 -12.12 18.79 3.33
N ASN A 28 -12.76 18.34 2.25
CA ASN A 28 -12.66 16.96 1.79
C ASN A 28 -11.22 16.60 1.38
N ARG A 29 -10.49 17.51 0.72
CA ARG A 29 -9.07 17.27 0.38
C ARG A 29 -8.20 17.10 1.63
N HIS A 30 -8.43 17.86 2.70
CA HIS A 30 -7.63 17.79 3.93
C HIS A 30 -8.01 16.64 4.86
N VAL A 31 -9.28 16.24 4.88
CA VAL A 31 -9.76 15.11 5.69
C VAL A 31 -9.46 13.77 5.00
N LEU A 32 -9.65 13.66 3.69
CA LEU A 32 -9.21 12.50 2.90
C LEU A 32 -7.68 12.37 2.95
N SER A 33 -6.93 13.48 2.83
CA SER A 33 -5.48 13.41 2.92
C SER A 33 -4.98 12.93 4.27
N ARG A 34 -5.62 13.27 5.40
CA ARG A 34 -5.15 12.79 6.73
C ARG A 34 -5.43 11.30 6.96
N GLY A 35 -6.55 10.79 6.47
CA GLY A 35 -6.92 9.38 6.60
C GLY A 35 -6.05 8.48 5.72
N GLU A 36 -5.90 8.86 4.45
CA GLU A 36 -5.00 8.18 3.49
C GLU A 36 -3.55 8.25 3.97
N TYR A 37 -3.08 9.43 4.41
CA TYR A 37 -1.73 9.59 4.96
C TYR A 37 -1.42 8.67 6.15
N ARG A 38 -2.39 8.47 7.06
CA ARG A 38 -2.20 7.55 8.19
C ARG A 38 -2.15 6.09 7.75
N ALA A 39 -3.08 5.65 6.91
CA ALA A 39 -3.12 4.27 6.43
C ALA A 39 -1.91 3.93 5.52
N GLU A 40 -1.39 4.92 4.81
CA GLU A 40 -0.24 4.76 3.92
C GLU A 40 1.09 4.82 4.68
N GLN A 41 1.22 5.68 5.70
CA GLN A 41 2.37 5.64 6.62
C GLN A 41 2.39 4.39 7.48
N GLU A 42 1.23 3.79 7.77
CA GLU A 42 1.17 2.55 8.54
C GLU A 42 1.77 1.38 7.75
N LEU A 43 1.59 1.37 6.42
CA LEU A 43 2.15 0.35 5.55
C LEU A 43 3.69 0.38 5.52
N THR A 44 4.28 1.58 5.59
CA THR A 44 5.73 1.77 5.41
C THR A 44 6.53 1.77 6.71
N ASN A 45 5.89 1.99 7.86
CA ASN A 45 6.53 1.97 9.18
C ASN A 45 6.43 0.63 9.91
N GLN A 46 5.79 -0.37 9.31
CA GLN A 46 5.52 -1.65 9.96
C GLN A 46 6.32 -2.79 9.35
N LYS A 47 6.86 -3.63 10.24
CA LYS A 47 7.26 -5.00 9.91
C LYS A 47 6.09 -5.92 10.18
N PHE A 48 5.58 -6.55 9.14
CA PHE A 48 4.49 -7.51 9.25
C PHE A 48 5.07 -8.88 9.60
N ARG A 49 4.56 -9.47 10.69
CA ARG A 49 5.04 -10.75 11.21
C ARG A 49 3.94 -11.78 11.09
N TYR A 50 4.25 -12.91 10.46
CA TYR A 50 3.31 -13.99 10.22
C TYR A 50 3.84 -15.28 10.84
N PRO A 51 3.06 -15.96 11.70
CA PRO A 51 3.42 -17.31 12.13
C PRO A 51 3.47 -18.22 10.89
N CYS A 52 4.55 -19.00 10.76
CA CYS A 52 4.79 -19.80 9.58
C CYS A 52 5.50 -21.11 9.94
N HIS A 53 4.86 -22.23 9.65
CA HIS A 53 5.38 -23.59 9.78
C HIS A 53 5.95 -24.10 8.44
N ALA A 54 5.70 -23.38 7.35
CA ALA A 54 6.24 -23.73 6.06
C ALA A 54 7.72 -23.32 5.95
N ASN A 55 8.52 -24.18 5.32
CA ASN A 55 9.89 -23.84 4.95
C ASN A 55 9.93 -23.06 3.62
N SER A 56 11.09 -22.49 3.30
CA SER A 56 11.28 -21.73 2.06
C SER A 56 11.03 -22.56 0.79
N SER A 57 11.19 -23.89 0.84
CA SER A 57 10.94 -24.78 -0.30
C SER A 57 9.45 -24.89 -0.69
N ILE A 58 8.53 -24.69 0.26
CA ILE A 58 7.08 -24.63 0.00
C ILE A 58 6.66 -23.22 -0.40
N ILE A 59 7.26 -22.19 0.19
CA ILE A 59 6.89 -20.79 -0.04
C ILE A 59 7.36 -20.31 -1.43
N ARG A 60 8.60 -20.61 -1.82
CA ARG A 60 9.21 -20.07 -3.06
C ARG A 60 8.40 -20.38 -4.33
N PRO A 61 7.93 -21.62 -4.58
CA PRO A 61 7.13 -21.90 -5.78
C PRO A 61 5.81 -21.12 -5.85
N LEU A 62 5.26 -20.69 -4.72
CA LEU A 62 4.03 -19.90 -4.68
C LEU A 62 4.26 -18.42 -5.05
N LEU A 63 5.52 -17.97 -5.08
CA LEU A 63 5.89 -16.61 -5.47
C LEU A 63 6.04 -16.43 -7.00
N ASP A 64 5.93 -17.50 -7.78
CA ASP A 64 6.15 -17.47 -9.23
C ASP A 64 5.11 -16.63 -9.99
N ASN A 65 3.89 -16.51 -9.45
CA ASN A 65 2.78 -15.79 -10.09
C ASN A 65 2.48 -14.46 -9.39
N SER A 66 3.32 -13.46 -9.66
CA SER A 66 3.14 -12.12 -9.12
C SER A 66 1.81 -11.47 -9.56
N PRO A 67 1.04 -10.87 -8.63
CA PRO A 67 -0.19 -10.13 -8.95
C PRO A 67 0.09 -8.79 -9.67
N LEU A 68 1.34 -8.33 -9.63
CA LEU A 68 1.79 -7.09 -10.27
C LEU A 68 2.44 -7.35 -11.64
N GLY A 69 2.34 -8.58 -12.15
CA GLY A 69 2.86 -8.99 -13.45
C GLY A 69 4.36 -8.73 -13.58
N SER A 70 4.78 -8.28 -14.77
CA SER A 70 6.19 -8.00 -15.08
C SER A 70 6.75 -6.75 -14.40
N SER A 71 5.93 -5.97 -13.71
CA SER A 71 6.37 -4.77 -13.00
C SER A 71 6.97 -5.09 -11.62
N LEU A 72 6.80 -6.31 -11.12
CA LEU A 72 7.42 -6.78 -9.89
C LEU A 72 8.43 -7.87 -10.20
N GLU A 73 9.67 -7.61 -9.86
CA GLU A 73 10.81 -8.50 -10.08
C GLU A 73 11.34 -9.00 -8.73
N ILE A 74 11.85 -10.23 -8.71
CA ILE A 74 12.67 -10.71 -7.60
C ILE A 74 14.10 -10.23 -7.82
N SER A 75 14.53 -9.23 -7.07
CA SER A 75 15.86 -8.64 -7.18
C SER A 75 16.94 -9.52 -6.52
N THR A 76 16.58 -10.17 -5.42
CA THR A 76 17.47 -11.08 -4.68
C THR A 76 16.65 -12.24 -4.15
N ASP A 77 17.15 -13.46 -4.35
CA ASP A 77 16.53 -14.68 -3.86
C ASP A 77 17.57 -15.51 -3.11
N THR A 78 17.40 -15.63 -1.80
CA THR A 78 18.29 -16.39 -0.91
C THR A 78 17.50 -17.50 -0.20
N PRO A 79 18.19 -18.48 0.43
CA PRO A 79 17.52 -19.47 1.26
C PRO A 79 16.72 -18.86 2.42
N ASP A 80 17.11 -17.66 2.87
CA ASP A 80 16.57 -16.97 4.03
C ASP A 80 15.49 -15.93 3.68
N GLY A 81 15.32 -15.58 2.41
CA GLY A 81 14.32 -14.60 2.01
C GLY A 81 14.41 -14.15 0.56
N VAL A 82 13.47 -13.29 0.19
CA VAL A 82 13.34 -12.72 -1.14
C VAL A 82 13.18 -11.20 -1.05
N ILE A 83 13.91 -10.48 -1.89
CA ILE A 83 13.74 -9.04 -2.08
C ILE A 83 12.98 -8.80 -3.38
N PHE A 84 11.83 -8.16 -3.25
CA PHE A 84 11.01 -7.70 -4.35
C PHE A 84 11.41 -6.29 -4.75
N LEU A 85 11.41 -6.04 -6.05
CA LEU A 85 11.62 -4.75 -6.67
C LEU A 85 10.39 -4.44 -7.54
N TYR A 86 9.68 -3.36 -7.22
CA TYR A 86 8.62 -2.85 -8.07
C TYR A 86 9.16 -1.74 -8.97
N ARG A 87 9.07 -1.99 -10.28
CA ARG A 87 9.59 -1.14 -11.34
C ARG A 87 8.63 -1.16 -12.55
N PRO A 88 7.57 -0.35 -12.55
CA PRO A 88 6.64 -0.26 -13.67
C PRO A 88 7.24 0.44 -14.91
N LEU A 89 8.30 1.24 -14.72
CA LEU A 89 9.03 1.95 -15.77
C LEU A 89 10.53 1.62 -15.73
N LEU A 90 11.42 2.56 -16.05
CA LEU A 90 12.88 2.35 -15.95
C LEU A 90 13.41 2.58 -14.54
N THR A 91 12.63 3.23 -13.67
CA THR A 91 13.03 3.62 -12.31
C THR A 91 12.35 2.73 -11.27
N PRO A 92 13.12 2.18 -10.30
CA PRO A 92 12.56 1.53 -9.12
C PRO A 92 11.66 2.46 -8.31
N GLU A 93 10.44 2.02 -8.03
CA GLU A 93 9.48 2.79 -7.23
C GLU A 93 9.48 2.31 -5.77
N PHE A 94 9.56 1.00 -5.51
CA PHE A 94 9.77 0.51 -4.15
C PHE A 94 10.50 -0.85 -4.10
N TYR A 95 11.03 -1.15 -2.91
CA TYR A 95 11.65 -2.42 -2.54
C TYR A 95 10.94 -2.99 -1.32
N ALA A 96 10.71 -4.30 -1.34
CA ALA A 96 10.16 -5.02 -0.20
C ALA A 96 10.98 -6.28 0.09
N CYS A 97 10.99 -6.71 1.34
CA CYS A 97 11.68 -7.92 1.77
C CYS A 97 10.67 -8.89 2.39
N LEU A 98 10.76 -10.17 2.01
CA LEU A 98 10.16 -11.29 2.72
C LEU A 98 11.27 -12.17 3.28
N GLU A 99 11.39 -12.25 4.59
CA GLU A 99 12.29 -13.15 5.29
C GLU A 99 11.54 -14.42 5.71
N TYR A 100 12.13 -15.57 5.40
CA TYR A 100 11.62 -16.89 5.74
C TYR A 100 12.00 -17.29 7.18
N PRO A 101 11.21 -18.17 7.83
CA PRO A 101 11.59 -18.72 9.11
C PRO A 101 12.81 -19.64 8.99
N THR A 102 13.82 -19.42 9.83
CA THR A 102 15.12 -20.11 9.77
C THR A 102 15.05 -21.63 10.05
N SER A 103 13.99 -22.13 10.69
CA SER A 103 13.92 -23.53 11.16
C SER A 103 12.58 -24.24 10.93
N GLY A 104 11.77 -23.84 9.94
CA GLY A 104 10.53 -24.56 9.57
C GLY A 104 9.44 -24.57 10.64
N ASN A 105 9.55 -23.72 11.66
CA ASN A 105 8.51 -23.42 12.63
C ASN A 105 8.89 -22.10 13.31
N GLY A 106 8.42 -20.98 12.77
CA GLY A 106 8.90 -19.67 13.16
C GLY A 106 8.01 -18.54 12.69
N THR A 107 8.61 -17.36 12.49
CA THR A 107 7.91 -16.16 12.04
C THR A 107 8.51 -15.69 10.74
N ALA A 108 7.70 -15.66 9.68
CA ALA A 108 8.05 -14.96 8.45
C ALA A 108 7.85 -13.45 8.65
N THR A 109 8.77 -12.64 8.14
CA THR A 109 8.70 -11.18 8.26
C THR A 109 8.61 -10.55 6.88
N PHE A 110 7.64 -9.66 6.68
CA PHE A 110 7.51 -8.88 5.46
C PHE A 110 7.61 -7.38 5.80
N GLU A 111 8.39 -6.63 5.03
CA GLU A 111 8.50 -5.18 5.20
C GLU A 111 8.83 -4.46 3.88
N PHE A 112 8.44 -3.19 3.79
CA PHE A 112 8.90 -2.31 2.72
C PHE A 112 10.22 -1.67 3.14
N LEU A 113 11.28 -1.88 2.35
CA LEU A 113 12.63 -1.38 2.67
C LEU A 113 12.82 0.06 2.20
N LYS A 114 12.23 0.41 1.04
CA LYS A 114 12.37 1.71 0.39
C LYS A 114 11.19 1.94 -0.53
N TRP A 115 10.74 3.18 -0.66
CA TRP A 115 9.67 3.59 -1.57
C TRP A 115 9.91 5.02 -2.07
N THR A 116 9.25 5.39 -3.16
CA THR A 116 9.18 6.74 -3.68
C THR A 116 8.09 7.52 -2.96
N GLU A 117 8.37 8.78 -2.65
CA GLU A 117 7.45 9.67 -1.94
C GLU A 117 7.12 10.91 -2.78
N SER A 118 5.89 11.40 -2.64
CA SER A 118 5.45 12.70 -3.16
C SER A 118 4.82 13.49 -2.02
N ASN A 119 5.36 14.67 -1.74
CA ASN A 119 4.93 15.53 -0.62
C ASN A 119 4.94 14.83 0.76
N GLY A 120 5.91 13.93 0.98
CA GLY A 120 6.02 13.16 2.23
C GLY A 120 5.02 12.00 2.36
N VAL A 121 4.35 11.65 1.27
CA VAL A 121 3.41 10.52 1.19
C VAL A 121 3.98 9.45 0.27
N ALA A 122 3.97 8.19 0.70
CA ALA A 122 4.35 7.09 -0.15
C ALA A 122 3.50 7.10 -1.44
N THR A 123 4.14 6.85 -2.58
CA THR A 123 3.45 6.67 -3.86
C THR A 123 3.32 5.18 -4.18
N HIS A 124 2.50 4.82 -5.18
CA HIS A 124 2.25 3.41 -5.53
C HIS A 124 1.71 2.56 -4.37
N THR A 125 0.92 3.18 -3.48
CA THR A 125 0.39 2.55 -2.26
C THR A 125 -0.62 1.45 -2.57
N SER A 126 -1.31 1.53 -3.71
CA SER A 126 -2.19 0.47 -4.21
C SER A 126 -1.41 -0.81 -4.51
N GLU A 127 -0.26 -0.67 -5.18
CA GLU A 127 0.61 -1.80 -5.53
C GLU A 127 1.32 -2.35 -4.30
N MET A 128 1.75 -1.50 -3.37
CA MET A 128 2.29 -1.93 -2.09
C MET A 128 1.24 -2.73 -1.29
N LYS A 129 -0.02 -2.27 -1.21
CA LYS A 129 -1.11 -3.02 -0.56
C LYS A 129 -1.37 -4.36 -1.24
N THR A 130 -1.35 -4.39 -2.57
CA THR A 130 -1.51 -5.60 -3.38
C THR A 130 -0.39 -6.61 -3.11
N LEU A 131 0.87 -6.15 -3.07
CA LEU A 131 2.02 -6.98 -2.75
C LEU A 131 1.92 -7.56 -1.34
N LYS A 132 1.59 -6.73 -0.33
CA LYS A 132 1.42 -7.21 1.04
C LYS A 132 0.34 -8.29 1.13
N ALA A 133 -0.83 -8.04 0.54
CA ALA A 133 -1.95 -8.96 0.59
C ALA A 133 -1.62 -10.30 -0.08
N TRP A 134 -0.90 -10.26 -1.21
CA TRP A 134 -0.45 -11.46 -1.90
C TRP A 134 0.60 -12.23 -1.11
N VAL A 135 1.59 -11.57 -0.51
CA VAL A 135 2.58 -12.23 0.35
C VAL A 135 1.90 -12.89 1.55
N GLU A 136 0.93 -12.22 2.17
CA GLU A 136 0.13 -12.76 3.26
C GLU A 136 -0.65 -14.02 2.82
N ASP A 137 -1.28 -13.99 1.65
CA ASP A 137 -1.98 -15.14 1.10
C ASP A 137 -1.04 -16.31 0.75
N VAL A 138 0.12 -16.02 0.14
CA VAL A 138 1.16 -17.03 -0.14
C VAL A 138 1.62 -17.72 1.14
N LEU A 139 1.89 -16.96 2.21
CA LEU A 139 2.30 -17.52 3.49
C LEU A 139 1.18 -18.37 4.12
N LEU A 140 -0.08 -17.94 4.05
CA LEU A 140 -1.23 -18.71 4.52
C LEU A 140 -1.42 -20.01 3.73
N GLN A 141 -1.25 -19.98 2.40
CA GLN A 141 -1.31 -21.16 1.56
C GLN A 141 -0.19 -22.15 1.88
N ALA A 142 1.04 -21.63 2.02
CA ALA A 142 2.21 -22.43 2.39
C ALA A 142 2.02 -23.10 3.75
N ASP A 143 1.56 -22.35 4.75
CA ASP A 143 1.33 -22.85 6.11
C ASP A 143 0.28 -23.97 6.13
N ARG A 144 -0.82 -23.79 5.39
CA ARG A 144 -1.85 -24.85 5.23
C ARG A 144 -1.30 -26.11 4.56
N ALA A 145 -0.38 -25.97 3.61
CA ALA A 145 0.24 -27.10 2.95
C ALA A 145 1.20 -27.85 3.89
N ALA A 146 1.96 -27.12 4.71
CA ALA A 146 2.89 -27.69 5.69
C ALA A 146 2.17 -28.47 6.80
N ILE A 147 1.02 -27.99 7.29
CA ILE A 147 0.23 -28.66 8.35
C ILE A 147 -0.39 -30.00 7.86
N ARG A 148 -0.55 -30.19 6.55
CA ARG A 148 -1.16 -31.39 5.97
C ARG A 148 -0.17 -32.51 5.65
N GLN A 149 1.13 -32.25 5.77
CA GLN A 149 2.21 -33.23 5.60
C GLN A 149 2.52 -33.91 6.93
#